data_AF-A0A9P1CMD2-F1
#
_entry.id   AF-A0A9P1CMD2-F1
#
_cell.length_a   1.000
_cell.length_b   1.000
_cell.length_c   1.000
_cell.angle_alpha   90.00
_cell.angle_beta   90.00
_cell.angle_gamma   90.00
#
_symmetry.space_group_name_H-M   'P 1'
#
loop_
_entity.id
_entity.type
_entity.pdbx_description
1 polymer ?
#
loop_
_entity_poly.entity_id
_entity_poly.type
_entity_poly.pdbx_seq_one_letter_code
_entity_poly.pdbx_strand_id
1 'polypeptide(L)'
;MASWPKWEIYEECLAKDRVMSANGDFQDFKKKVLKASTEEIDAQAKHAPIMWSFLIAFAEKKPFYRSLIIQVFNKLISVPSWASAWEADKALHQKVQTLHEDLQSAIGAQHEVLQKSIAPALMQSVTKVKHEEKPEEVRLAMERERLIDAIKEEEDASTAAEEEPEADLRQSRQSALQEGIDAVTAIDEPQKMDSGGSNALNKLRIGCIRCAGEEEVFVQEVEHAPNVFNFLFSLAKQKPETIQGVAEVMNQLMASGSWCSVMETNRLLQDHLKELPLSAQAALGLQSEKVMALIHSDAKRMAAGGEVPADLKSVADRMKSIRAPPRGGYPAAPKAAAEPEVKWKAVKTPEGHTYYYNSRTRESTWERPLALGGPMVYRVGDEVEVWSNGQRSWCRGKVLQVTEDKVTAEFALPDGANARKELPSQHKDLRVLPAKESQWTAEEQEAYQKWFNLIDGGSASEKAAKPISLFLWKSELPREALKQVWAVANSGAKAMLKFEDFACCCRLVGHCQGMDAAFVKQGERPLRVKLRSECVTTPPPAMPKFKV
;
A
#
# COMPACT_ATOMS: atom_id res chain seq x y z
N MET A 1 -0.79 -33.54 0.24
CA MET A 1 0.32 -33.20 -0.66
C MET A 1 -0.25 -32.34 -1.77
N ALA A 2 0.18 -31.08 -1.88
CA ALA A 2 -0.25 -30.21 -2.97
C ALA A 2 0.38 -30.69 -4.29
N SER A 3 -0.42 -30.77 -5.36
CA SER A 3 -0.01 -31.29 -6.67
C SER A 3 1.15 -30.48 -7.25
N TRP A 4 2.16 -31.16 -7.78
CA TRP A 4 3.15 -30.55 -8.65
C TRP A 4 2.51 -30.22 -10.02
N PRO A 5 3.05 -29.23 -10.78
CA PRO A 5 2.64 -28.99 -12.15
C PRO A 5 2.81 -30.24 -13.01
N LYS A 6 2.02 -30.35 -14.09
CA LYS A 6 2.18 -31.43 -15.07
C LYS A 6 3.50 -31.24 -15.81
N TRP A 7 4.42 -32.17 -15.65
CA TRP A 7 5.78 -32.06 -16.18
C TRP A 7 5.80 -32.07 -17.72
N GLU A 8 4.81 -32.73 -18.33
CA GLU A 8 4.61 -32.83 -19.78
C GLU A 8 4.48 -31.44 -20.45
N ILE A 9 3.97 -30.44 -19.71
CA ILE A 9 3.86 -29.07 -20.20
C ILE A 9 5.24 -28.50 -20.56
N TYR A 10 6.25 -28.70 -19.71
CA TYR A 10 7.60 -28.16 -19.95
C TYR A 10 8.30 -28.89 -21.09
N GLU A 11 8.06 -30.19 -21.23
CA GLU A 11 8.60 -30.99 -22.35
C GLU A 11 8.01 -30.51 -23.68
N GLU A 12 6.69 -30.32 -23.73
CA GLU A 12 6.02 -29.77 -24.91
C GLU A 12 6.44 -28.34 -25.21
N CYS A 13 6.62 -27.50 -24.18
CA CYS A 13 7.09 -26.13 -24.32
C CYS A 13 8.47 -26.08 -24.98
N LEU A 14 9.40 -26.94 -24.56
CA LEU A 14 10.72 -27.04 -25.17
C LEU A 14 10.66 -27.62 -26.59
N ALA A 15 9.91 -28.71 -26.79
CA ALA A 15 9.81 -29.39 -28.08
C ALA A 15 9.17 -28.51 -29.18
N LYS A 16 8.20 -27.66 -28.81
CA LYS A 16 7.47 -26.78 -29.73
C LYS A 16 7.98 -25.33 -29.73
N ASP A 17 9.09 -25.06 -29.04
CA ASP A 17 9.67 -23.73 -28.81
C ASP A 17 8.67 -22.66 -28.31
N ARG A 18 7.74 -23.07 -27.43
CA ARG A 18 6.68 -22.21 -26.85
C ARG A 18 7.08 -21.51 -25.56
N VAL A 19 8.37 -21.43 -25.29
CA VAL A 19 8.91 -20.83 -24.05
C VAL A 19 8.45 -19.37 -23.86
N MET A 20 8.26 -18.63 -24.96
CA MET A 20 7.79 -17.24 -24.90
C MET A 20 6.37 -17.06 -24.35
N SER A 21 5.53 -18.09 -24.40
CA SER A 21 4.16 -18.07 -23.89
C SER A 21 3.99 -18.75 -22.54
N ALA A 22 5.05 -19.36 -21.99
CA ALA A 22 5.00 -20.17 -20.76
C ALA A 22 5.08 -19.33 -19.47
N ASN A 23 4.57 -18.10 -19.47
CA ASN A 23 4.67 -17.19 -18.32
C ASN A 23 3.89 -17.75 -17.11
N GLY A 24 2.64 -18.21 -17.35
CA GLY A 24 1.80 -18.79 -16.31
C GLY A 24 2.41 -20.06 -15.73
N ASP A 25 2.90 -20.95 -16.61
CA ASP A 25 3.55 -22.20 -16.20
C ASP A 25 4.79 -21.95 -15.33
N PHE A 26 5.63 -20.96 -15.71
CA PHE A 26 6.77 -20.56 -14.89
C PHE A 26 6.33 -20.02 -13.52
N GLN A 27 5.30 -19.17 -13.46
CA GLN A 27 4.82 -18.61 -12.19
C GLN A 27 4.25 -19.69 -11.26
N ASP A 28 3.48 -20.64 -11.80
CA ASP A 28 2.95 -21.78 -11.05
C ASP A 28 4.08 -22.65 -10.50
N PHE A 29 5.11 -22.92 -11.32
CA PHE A 29 6.29 -23.64 -10.88
C PHE A 29 7.06 -22.88 -9.79
N LYS A 30 7.35 -21.60 -10.00
CA LYS A 30 8.03 -20.73 -9.02
C LYS A 30 7.31 -20.78 -7.68
N LYS A 31 6.00 -20.53 -7.67
CA LYS A 31 5.18 -20.53 -6.46
C LYS A 31 5.26 -21.88 -5.74
N LYS A 32 5.23 -22.99 -6.49
CA LYS A 32 5.36 -24.33 -5.91
C LYS A 32 6.76 -24.57 -5.31
N VAL A 33 7.82 -24.24 -6.05
CA VAL A 33 9.21 -24.46 -5.62
C VAL A 33 9.57 -23.64 -4.38
N LEU A 34 9.17 -22.36 -4.32
CA LEU A 34 9.50 -21.50 -3.19
C LEU A 34 8.80 -21.95 -1.90
N LYS A 35 7.63 -22.57 -2.00
CA LYS A 35 6.89 -23.13 -0.85
C LYS A 35 7.35 -24.53 -0.44
N ALA A 36 7.92 -25.31 -1.36
CA ALA A 36 8.24 -26.70 -1.14
C ALA A 36 9.42 -26.90 -0.17
N SER A 37 9.36 -27.99 0.61
CA SER A 37 10.50 -28.46 1.41
C SER A 37 11.60 -29.04 0.52
N THR A 38 12.80 -29.21 1.08
CA THR A 38 13.92 -29.87 0.40
C THR A 38 13.56 -31.28 -0.04
N GLU A 39 12.82 -32.02 0.80
CA GLU A 39 12.38 -33.39 0.54
C GLU A 39 11.32 -33.45 -0.57
N GLU A 40 10.39 -32.49 -0.60
CA GLU A 40 9.38 -32.41 -1.65
C GLU A 40 10.02 -32.12 -3.02
N ILE A 41 11.04 -31.25 -3.06
CA ILE A 41 11.81 -30.95 -4.29
C ILE A 41 12.64 -32.16 -4.70
N ASP A 42 13.31 -32.82 -3.74
CA ASP A 42 14.13 -34.01 -3.98
C ASP A 42 13.32 -35.16 -4.59
N ALA A 43 12.08 -35.36 -4.14
CA ALA A 43 11.15 -36.34 -4.71
C ALA A 43 10.85 -36.11 -6.21
N GLN A 44 11.14 -34.93 -6.75
CA GLN A 44 10.98 -34.58 -8.16
C GLN A 44 12.28 -34.63 -8.97
N ALA A 45 13.39 -35.11 -8.40
CA ALA A 45 14.72 -35.07 -9.02
C ALA A 45 14.78 -35.69 -10.43
N LYS A 46 13.94 -36.69 -10.74
CA LYS A 46 13.84 -37.29 -12.08
C LYS A 46 13.48 -36.29 -13.19
N HIS A 47 12.85 -35.17 -12.84
CA HIS A 47 12.47 -34.11 -13.77
C HIS A 47 13.48 -32.94 -13.80
N ALA A 48 14.55 -32.99 -13.00
CA ALA A 48 15.54 -31.92 -12.94
C ALA A 48 16.17 -31.58 -14.31
N PRO A 49 16.58 -32.54 -15.17
CA PRO A 49 17.20 -32.22 -16.46
C PRO A 49 16.30 -31.39 -17.38
N ILE A 50 15.02 -31.76 -17.48
CA ILE A 50 14.07 -31.05 -18.36
C ILE A 50 13.74 -29.66 -17.80
N MET A 51 13.63 -29.54 -16.48
CA MET A 51 13.35 -28.27 -15.83
C MET A 51 14.53 -27.30 -15.94
N TRP A 52 15.77 -27.78 -15.77
CA TRP A 52 16.95 -26.94 -15.98
C TRP A 52 17.04 -26.41 -17.42
N SER A 53 16.73 -27.27 -18.40
CA SER A 53 16.64 -26.89 -19.80
C SER A 53 15.57 -25.82 -20.05
N PHE A 54 14.39 -25.97 -19.45
CA PHE A 54 13.31 -24.99 -19.52
C PHE A 54 13.72 -23.66 -18.91
N LEU A 55 14.25 -23.65 -17.68
CA LEU A 55 14.63 -22.43 -16.98
C LEU A 55 15.71 -21.63 -17.73
N ILE A 56 16.70 -22.30 -18.33
CA ILE A 56 17.72 -21.65 -19.16
C ILE A 56 17.11 -21.06 -20.44
N ALA A 57 16.27 -21.82 -21.15
CA ALA A 57 15.59 -21.32 -22.35
C ALA A 57 14.66 -20.14 -22.01
N PHE A 58 14.00 -20.19 -20.85
CA PHE A 58 13.11 -19.13 -20.39
C PHE A 58 13.90 -17.88 -20.03
N ALA A 59 15.02 -18.01 -19.30
CA ALA A 59 15.90 -16.89 -18.95
C ALA A 59 16.47 -16.16 -20.17
N GLU A 60 16.83 -16.92 -21.21
CA GLU A 60 17.33 -16.38 -22.48
C GLU A 60 16.29 -15.48 -23.17
N LYS A 61 15.02 -15.91 -23.18
CA LYS A 61 13.95 -15.22 -23.90
C LYS A 61 13.20 -14.18 -23.05
N LYS A 62 13.32 -14.23 -21.71
CA LYS A 62 12.55 -13.43 -20.76
C LYS A 62 13.44 -12.71 -19.74
N PRO A 63 14.23 -11.70 -20.16
CA PRO A 63 15.14 -10.99 -19.27
C PRO A 63 14.43 -10.31 -18.08
N PHE A 64 13.16 -9.92 -18.22
CA PHE A 64 12.35 -9.35 -17.15
C PHE A 64 12.09 -10.32 -15.98
N TYR A 65 12.13 -11.63 -16.22
CA TYR A 65 11.92 -12.65 -15.18
C TYR A 65 13.20 -13.04 -14.47
N ARG A 66 14.34 -12.43 -14.82
CA ARG A 66 15.66 -12.83 -14.34
C ARG A 66 15.75 -12.97 -12.83
N SER A 67 15.29 -11.98 -12.06
CA SER A 67 15.33 -12.07 -10.58
C SER A 67 14.53 -13.27 -10.05
N LEU A 68 13.33 -13.51 -10.59
CA LEU A 68 12.50 -14.65 -10.20
C LEU A 68 13.15 -15.99 -10.57
N ILE A 69 13.78 -16.06 -11.74
CA ILE A 69 14.51 -17.26 -12.18
C ILE A 69 15.69 -17.52 -11.25
N ILE A 70 16.45 -16.49 -10.88
CA ILE A 70 17.58 -16.61 -9.95
C ILE A 70 17.14 -17.15 -8.58
N GLN A 71 15.97 -16.73 -8.08
CA GLN A 71 15.38 -17.31 -6.85
C GLN A 71 15.09 -18.81 -6.99
N VAL A 72 14.48 -19.21 -8.12
CA VAL A 72 14.20 -20.63 -8.41
C VAL A 72 15.49 -21.44 -8.53
N PHE A 73 16.51 -20.91 -9.21
CA PHE A 73 17.85 -21.53 -9.30
C PHE A 73 18.46 -21.73 -7.92
N ASN A 74 18.49 -20.68 -7.09
CA ASN A 74 19.05 -20.72 -5.74
C ASN A 74 18.36 -21.79 -4.87
N LYS A 75 17.03 -21.89 -4.95
CA LYS A 75 16.25 -22.90 -4.22
C LYS A 75 16.53 -24.32 -4.71
N LEU A 76 16.44 -24.57 -6.02
CA LEU A 76 16.61 -25.91 -6.59
C LEU A 76 18.04 -26.43 -6.42
N ILE A 77 19.05 -25.59 -6.66
CA ILE A 77 20.46 -26.01 -6.55
C ILE A 77 20.88 -26.33 -5.12
N SER A 78 20.13 -25.85 -4.11
CA SER A 78 20.37 -26.23 -2.72
C SER A 78 20.02 -27.68 -2.41
N VAL A 79 19.32 -28.38 -3.32
CA VAL A 79 18.97 -29.80 -3.18
C VAL A 79 20.02 -30.66 -3.88
N PRO A 80 20.71 -31.58 -3.16
CA PRO A 80 21.84 -32.33 -3.71
C PRO A 80 21.54 -33.10 -5.00
N SER A 81 20.36 -33.72 -5.13
CA SER A 81 19.97 -34.46 -6.33
C SER A 81 19.80 -33.57 -7.56
N TRP A 82 19.27 -32.36 -7.38
CA TRP A 82 19.13 -31.34 -8.44
C TRP A 82 20.47 -30.74 -8.84
N ALA A 83 21.37 -30.53 -7.87
CA ALA A 83 22.76 -30.15 -8.14
C ALA A 83 23.51 -31.23 -8.93
N SER A 84 23.31 -32.49 -8.57
CA SER A 84 23.93 -33.63 -9.28
C SER A 84 23.40 -33.76 -10.71
N ALA A 85 22.09 -33.54 -10.92
CA ALA A 85 21.49 -33.52 -12.24
C ALA A 85 22.02 -32.37 -13.12
N TRP A 86 22.29 -31.21 -12.53
CA TRP A 86 22.95 -30.10 -13.22
C TRP A 86 24.38 -30.48 -13.65
N GLU A 87 25.21 -30.96 -12.73
CA GLU A 87 26.62 -31.31 -13.01
C GLU A 87 26.77 -32.37 -14.12
N ALA A 88 25.81 -33.29 -14.23
CA ALA A 88 25.80 -34.33 -15.25
C ALA A 88 25.54 -33.78 -16.67
N ASP A 89 24.88 -32.62 -16.82
CA ASP A 89 24.45 -32.08 -18.12
C ASP A 89 25.46 -31.10 -18.73
N LYS A 90 26.47 -31.67 -19.40
CA LYS A 90 27.49 -30.89 -20.10
C LYS A 90 26.95 -30.05 -21.26
N ALA A 91 25.87 -30.48 -21.90
CA ALA A 91 25.27 -29.75 -23.01
C ALA A 91 24.60 -28.47 -22.50
N LEU A 92 23.93 -28.55 -21.35
CA LEU A 92 23.35 -27.39 -20.70
C LEU A 92 24.43 -26.39 -20.25
N HIS A 93 25.57 -26.85 -19.74
CA HIS A 93 26.69 -25.96 -19.40
C HIS A 93 27.19 -25.19 -20.62
N GLN A 94 27.31 -25.83 -21.79
CA GLN A 94 27.67 -25.14 -23.04
C GLN A 94 26.62 -24.09 -23.42
N LYS A 95 25.33 -24.39 -23.24
CA LYS A 95 24.24 -23.42 -23.47
C LYS A 95 24.28 -22.24 -22.51
N VAL A 96 24.66 -22.44 -21.25
CA VAL A 96 24.85 -21.33 -20.29
C VAL A 96 25.93 -20.37 -20.80
N GLN A 97 27.02 -20.90 -21.36
CA GLN A 97 28.13 -20.09 -21.88
C GLN A 97 27.76 -19.24 -23.10
N THR A 98 26.66 -19.56 -23.80
CA THR A 98 26.14 -18.74 -24.90
C THR A 98 25.19 -17.63 -24.45
N LEU A 99 24.78 -17.61 -23.18
CA LEU A 99 23.92 -16.55 -22.63
C LEU A 99 24.69 -15.23 -22.48
N HIS A 100 23.97 -14.12 -22.30
CA HIS A 100 24.56 -12.83 -21.98
C HIS A 100 25.43 -12.88 -20.71
N GLU A 101 26.58 -12.21 -20.71
CA GLU A 101 27.59 -12.27 -19.64
C GLU A 101 27.00 -11.93 -18.25
N ASP A 102 26.13 -10.92 -18.19
CA ASP A 102 25.45 -10.56 -16.95
C ASP A 102 24.61 -11.71 -16.38
N LEU A 103 23.87 -12.43 -17.25
CA LEU A 103 22.99 -13.52 -16.81
C LEU A 103 23.81 -14.73 -16.35
N GLN A 104 24.90 -15.03 -17.05
CA GLN A 104 25.87 -16.04 -16.62
C GLN A 104 26.40 -15.71 -15.22
N SER A 105 26.86 -14.47 -15.02
CA SER A 105 27.41 -14.02 -13.74
C SER A 105 26.38 -14.13 -12.61
N ALA A 106 25.11 -13.78 -12.86
CA ALA A 106 24.03 -13.91 -11.87
C ALA A 106 23.71 -15.37 -11.51
N ILE A 107 23.67 -16.28 -12.49
CA ILE A 107 23.46 -17.71 -12.25
C ILE A 107 24.66 -18.29 -11.47
N GLY A 108 25.88 -18.00 -11.93
CA GLY A 108 27.12 -18.49 -11.32
C GLY A 108 27.32 -17.99 -9.89
N ALA A 109 26.78 -16.83 -9.53
CA ALA A 109 26.86 -16.29 -8.17
C ALA A 109 26.11 -17.12 -7.14
N GLN A 110 25.07 -17.85 -7.53
CA GLN A 110 24.16 -18.49 -6.57
C GLN A 110 24.76 -19.70 -5.87
N HIS A 111 25.66 -20.44 -6.53
CA HIS A 111 26.21 -21.69 -6.00
C HIS A 111 27.50 -22.10 -6.71
N GLU A 112 28.43 -22.75 -6.00
CA GLU A 112 29.71 -23.19 -6.55
C GLU A 112 29.56 -24.13 -7.76
N VAL A 113 28.54 -25.01 -7.73
CA VAL A 113 28.20 -25.90 -8.85
C VAL A 113 27.85 -25.11 -10.11
N LEU A 114 27.03 -24.07 -9.98
CA LEU A 114 26.63 -23.21 -11.10
C LEU A 114 27.80 -22.39 -11.62
N GLN A 115 28.68 -21.95 -10.71
CA GLN A 115 29.90 -21.22 -11.04
C GLN A 115 30.83 -22.02 -11.99
N LYS A 116 30.85 -23.35 -11.91
CA LYS A 116 31.65 -24.19 -12.84
C LYS A 116 31.14 -24.19 -14.28
N SER A 117 29.92 -23.68 -14.51
CA SER A 117 29.22 -23.75 -15.80
C SER A 117 29.32 -22.46 -16.62
N ILE A 118 29.79 -21.36 -16.03
CA ILE A 118 29.93 -20.07 -16.72
C ILE A 118 31.26 -19.99 -17.49
N ALA A 119 31.38 -19.02 -18.39
CA ALA A 119 32.63 -18.78 -19.11
C ALA A 119 33.79 -18.46 -18.13
N PRO A 120 34.99 -19.06 -18.28
CA PRO A 120 36.11 -18.85 -17.36
C PRO A 120 36.51 -17.37 -17.17
N ALA A 121 36.35 -16.55 -18.21
CA ALA A 121 36.64 -15.11 -18.17
C ALA A 121 35.71 -14.34 -17.20
N LEU A 122 34.53 -14.87 -16.90
CA LEU A 122 33.51 -14.22 -16.05
C LEU A 122 33.61 -14.61 -14.57
N MET A 123 34.55 -15.50 -14.19
CA MET A 123 34.70 -15.97 -12.81
C MET A 123 34.87 -14.82 -11.79
N GLN A 124 35.51 -13.73 -12.19
CA GLN A 124 35.67 -12.53 -11.35
C GLN A 124 34.39 -11.67 -11.29
N SER A 125 33.58 -11.67 -12.36
CA SER A 125 32.33 -10.90 -12.48
C SER A 125 31.20 -11.42 -11.60
N VAL A 126 31.29 -12.68 -11.17
CA VAL A 126 30.37 -13.32 -10.22
C VAL A 126 30.25 -12.53 -8.89
N THR A 127 31.31 -11.85 -8.49
CA THR A 127 31.32 -11.01 -7.27
C THR A 127 30.76 -9.60 -7.47
N LYS A 128 30.55 -9.20 -8.74
CA LYS A 128 30.10 -7.87 -9.16
C LYS A 128 28.67 -7.87 -9.70
N VAL A 129 27.90 -8.91 -9.43
CA VAL A 129 26.47 -8.98 -9.76
C VAL A 129 25.69 -7.87 -9.07
N LYS A 130 24.51 -7.56 -9.61
CA LYS A 130 23.62 -6.55 -9.02
C LYS A 130 23.32 -6.90 -7.57
N HIS A 131 23.05 -5.87 -6.76
CA HIS A 131 22.84 -6.06 -5.33
C HIS A 131 21.70 -7.06 -5.05
N GLU A 132 20.58 -6.94 -5.75
CA GLU A 132 19.42 -7.82 -5.62
C GLU A 132 19.66 -9.26 -6.11
N GLU A 133 20.75 -9.50 -6.84
CA GLU A 133 21.12 -10.83 -7.37
C GLU A 133 22.15 -11.55 -6.49
N LYS A 134 22.63 -10.92 -5.42
CA LYS A 134 23.55 -11.57 -4.50
C LYS A 134 22.85 -12.71 -3.76
N PRO A 135 23.51 -13.85 -3.50
CA PRO A 135 22.86 -15.04 -2.94
C PRO A 135 22.14 -14.81 -1.62
N GLU A 136 22.70 -13.96 -0.75
CA GLU A 136 22.07 -13.55 0.50
C GLU A 136 20.79 -12.74 0.28
N GLU A 137 20.79 -11.79 -0.65
CA GLU A 137 19.61 -10.96 -0.96
C GLU A 137 18.53 -11.77 -1.67
N VAL A 138 18.92 -12.70 -2.53
CA VAL A 138 18.00 -13.66 -3.19
C VAL A 138 17.28 -14.50 -2.12
N ARG A 139 18.00 -14.99 -1.11
CA ARG A 139 17.40 -15.74 0.00
C ARG A 139 16.44 -14.89 0.83
N LEU A 140 16.81 -13.63 1.11
CA LEU A 140 15.92 -12.70 1.79
C LEU A 140 14.65 -12.42 0.97
N ALA A 141 14.79 -12.22 -0.35
CA ALA A 141 13.67 -12.00 -1.25
C ALA A 141 12.71 -13.21 -1.28
N MET A 142 13.25 -14.43 -1.33
CA MET A 142 12.45 -15.66 -1.28
C MET A 142 11.64 -15.77 0.02
N GLU A 143 12.26 -15.47 1.17
CA GLU A 143 11.55 -15.52 2.45
C GLU A 143 10.49 -14.41 2.56
N ARG A 144 10.77 -13.20 2.08
CA ARG A 144 9.77 -12.12 1.98
C ARG A 144 8.58 -12.55 1.13
N GLU A 145 8.83 -13.15 -0.03
CA GLU A 145 7.77 -13.61 -0.94
C GLU A 145 6.92 -14.71 -0.32
N ARG A 146 7.55 -15.65 0.40
CA ARG A 146 6.84 -16.67 1.17
C ARG A 146 5.87 -16.09 2.20
N LEU A 147 6.29 -15.04 2.92
CA LEU A 147 5.42 -14.37 3.89
C LEU A 147 4.29 -13.59 3.21
N ILE A 148 4.59 -12.89 2.10
CA ILE A 148 3.58 -12.16 1.32
C ILE A 148 2.51 -13.11 0.79
N ASP A 149 2.92 -14.27 0.28
CA ASP A 149 2.00 -15.30 -0.20
C ASP A 149 1.11 -15.83 0.92
N ALA A 150 1.64 -16.02 2.12
CA ALA A 150 0.84 -16.42 3.28
C ALA A 150 -0.22 -15.36 3.61
N ILE A 151 0.15 -14.07 3.59
CA ILE A 151 -0.80 -12.97 3.82
C ILE A 151 -1.89 -12.92 2.75
N LYS A 152 -1.53 -13.12 1.47
CA LYS A 152 -2.51 -13.18 0.38
C LYS A 152 -3.48 -14.37 0.53
N GLU A 153 -3.01 -15.49 1.06
CA GLU A 153 -3.84 -16.67 1.32
C GLU A 153 -4.78 -16.47 2.53
N GLU A 154 -4.41 -15.63 3.51
CA GLU A 154 -5.28 -15.22 4.62
C GLU A 154 -6.51 -14.40 4.19
N GLU A 155 -6.48 -13.71 3.03
CA GLU A 155 -7.59 -12.84 2.55
C GLU A 155 -8.68 -13.55 1.73
N ASP A 156 -8.55 -14.85 1.47
CA ASP A 156 -9.41 -15.68 0.61
C ASP A 156 -9.37 -15.31 -0.90
N ALA A 157 -9.50 -16.33 -1.74
CA ALA A 157 -9.01 -16.45 -3.12
C ALA A 157 -9.71 -15.62 -4.23
N SER A 158 -10.15 -14.39 -3.96
CA SER A 158 -10.99 -13.60 -4.88
C SER A 158 -10.24 -12.63 -5.80
N THR A 159 -8.95 -12.35 -5.54
CA THR A 159 -8.14 -11.45 -6.39
C THR A 159 -6.84 -12.10 -6.84
N ALA A 160 -6.94 -13.23 -7.54
CA ALA A 160 -5.88 -13.68 -8.42
C ALA A 160 -5.82 -12.74 -9.65
N ALA A 161 -5.28 -11.55 -9.43
CA ALA A 161 -4.95 -10.66 -10.51
C ALA A 161 -3.59 -11.12 -11.04
N GLU A 162 -3.53 -11.51 -12.31
CA GLU A 162 -2.29 -11.96 -12.96
C GLU A 162 -1.14 -11.01 -12.62
N GLU A 163 -0.09 -11.57 -12.01
CA GLU A 163 1.16 -10.87 -11.70
C GLU A 163 1.91 -10.69 -13.02
N GLU A 164 1.78 -9.50 -13.64
CA GLU A 164 2.67 -9.12 -14.73
C GLU A 164 4.11 -8.93 -14.20
N PRO A 165 5.13 -9.24 -15.02
CA PRO A 165 6.52 -9.06 -14.64
C PRO A 165 6.82 -7.56 -14.47
N GLU A 166 7.13 -7.17 -13.24
CA GLU A 166 7.44 -5.79 -12.86
C GLU A 166 8.68 -5.27 -13.62
N ALA A 167 8.49 -4.21 -14.42
CA ALA A 167 9.58 -3.61 -15.21
C ALA A 167 10.59 -2.78 -14.37
N ASP A 168 10.39 -2.65 -13.07
CA ASP A 168 11.40 -2.20 -12.10
C ASP A 168 11.01 -2.69 -10.69
N LEU A 169 11.70 -3.71 -10.19
CA LEU A 169 11.46 -4.32 -8.87
C LEU A 169 11.57 -3.30 -7.73
N ARG A 170 12.35 -2.23 -7.88
CA ARG A 170 12.48 -1.21 -6.83
C ARG A 170 11.28 -0.28 -6.81
N GLN A 171 10.85 0.20 -7.98
CA GLN A 171 9.65 1.04 -8.11
C GLN A 171 8.39 0.29 -7.66
N SER A 172 8.27 -1.00 -7.99
CA SER A 172 7.13 -1.79 -7.52
C SER A 172 7.12 -2.02 -6.00
N ARG A 173 8.29 -2.27 -5.39
CA ARG A 173 8.40 -2.38 -3.92
C ARG A 173 7.94 -1.10 -3.23
N GLN A 174 8.42 0.06 -3.70
CA GLN A 174 7.98 1.36 -3.19
C GLN A 174 6.47 1.57 -3.36
N SER A 175 5.94 1.23 -4.53
CA SER A 175 4.51 1.33 -4.82
C SER A 175 3.67 0.48 -3.85
N ALA A 176 4.11 -0.74 -3.52
CA ALA A 176 3.40 -1.58 -2.55
C ALA A 176 3.35 -0.98 -1.13
N LEU A 177 4.43 -0.34 -0.67
CA LEU A 177 4.43 0.38 0.62
C LEU A 177 3.46 1.58 0.59
N GLN A 178 3.52 2.38 -0.47
CA GLN A 178 2.61 3.51 -0.67
C GLN A 178 1.15 3.08 -0.69
N GLU A 179 0.84 1.96 -1.35
CA GLU A 179 -0.50 1.39 -1.38
C GLU A 179 -1.01 1.00 0.01
N GLY A 180 -0.15 0.40 0.83
CA GLY A 180 -0.47 0.08 2.23
C GLY A 180 -0.72 1.33 3.07
N ILE A 181 0.15 2.33 2.98
CA ILE A 181 0.03 3.59 3.72
C ILE A 181 -1.22 4.36 3.30
N ASP A 182 -1.50 4.43 2.01
CA ASP A 182 -2.70 5.08 1.50
C ASP A 182 -3.98 4.36 1.90
N ALA A 183 -3.97 3.03 1.93
CA ALA A 183 -5.11 2.24 2.40
C ALA A 183 -5.39 2.56 3.87
N VAL A 184 -4.34 2.68 4.68
CA VAL A 184 -4.43 3.06 6.09
C VAL A 184 -4.93 4.49 6.28
N THR A 185 -4.38 5.45 5.54
CA THR A 185 -4.81 6.87 5.62
C THR A 185 -6.22 7.11 5.08
N ALA A 186 -6.77 6.17 4.30
CA ALA A 186 -8.16 6.22 3.87
C ALA A 186 -9.17 5.75 4.95
N ILE A 187 -8.68 5.17 6.06
CA ILE A 187 -9.48 4.84 7.24
C ILE A 187 -9.51 6.07 8.16
N ASP A 188 -10.23 7.10 7.71
CA ASP A 188 -10.39 8.40 8.38
C ASP A 188 -11.61 8.44 9.33
N GLU A 189 -12.47 7.44 9.28
CA GLU A 189 -13.70 7.32 10.07
C GLU A 189 -13.75 5.99 10.82
N PRO A 190 -14.26 5.97 12.08
CA PRO A 190 -14.37 4.73 12.86
C PRO A 190 -15.12 3.59 12.15
N GLN A 191 -16.16 3.91 11.37
CA GLN A 191 -16.98 2.92 10.65
C GLN A 191 -16.19 2.19 9.54
N LYS A 192 -15.17 2.85 8.97
CA LYS A 192 -14.29 2.24 7.96
C LYS A 192 -13.31 1.24 8.58
N MET A 193 -13.04 1.34 9.88
CA MET A 193 -12.17 0.39 10.60
C MET A 193 -12.79 -1.02 10.61
N ASP A 194 -14.11 -1.10 10.80
CA ASP A 194 -14.81 -2.38 10.85
C ASP A 194 -14.84 -3.09 9.50
N SER A 195 -15.07 -2.34 8.42
CA SER A 195 -15.19 -2.88 7.06
C SER A 195 -13.84 -3.08 6.34
N GLY A 196 -12.87 -2.18 6.54
CA GLY A 196 -11.63 -2.13 5.74
C GLY A 196 -10.33 -2.24 6.53
N GLY A 197 -10.36 -2.19 7.86
CA GLY A 197 -9.17 -2.17 8.70
C GLY A 197 -8.24 -3.37 8.48
N SER A 198 -8.78 -4.60 8.39
CA SER A 198 -7.96 -5.80 8.18
C SER A 198 -7.30 -5.81 6.80
N ASN A 199 -8.00 -5.38 5.75
CA ASN A 199 -7.43 -5.28 4.40
C ASN A 199 -6.35 -4.19 4.30
N ALA A 200 -6.58 -3.04 4.92
CA ALA A 200 -5.59 -1.97 5.01
C ALA A 200 -4.33 -2.45 5.75
N LEU A 201 -4.51 -3.21 6.85
CA LEU A 201 -3.40 -3.84 7.56
C LEU A 201 -2.64 -4.81 6.66
N ASN A 202 -3.31 -5.70 5.94
CA ASN A 202 -2.65 -6.67 5.06
C ASN A 202 -1.86 -6.01 3.92
N LYS A 203 -2.41 -4.97 3.30
CA LYS A 203 -1.68 -4.16 2.31
C LYS A 203 -0.43 -3.52 2.93
N LEU A 204 -0.56 -2.95 4.12
CA LEU A 204 0.59 -2.38 4.84
C LEU A 204 1.62 -3.44 5.24
N ARG A 205 1.19 -4.63 5.70
CA ARG A 205 2.06 -5.78 5.99
C ARG A 205 2.88 -6.15 4.77
N ILE A 206 2.22 -6.34 3.62
CA ILE A 206 2.88 -6.67 2.34
C ILE A 206 3.90 -5.58 1.96
N GLY A 207 3.51 -4.31 2.03
CA GLY A 207 4.39 -3.18 1.72
C GLY A 207 5.64 -3.14 2.61
N CYS A 208 5.46 -3.27 3.93
CA CYS A 208 6.56 -3.29 4.90
C CYS A 208 7.49 -4.50 4.71
N ILE A 209 6.96 -5.68 4.40
CA ILE A 209 7.75 -6.90 4.18
C ILE A 209 8.55 -6.80 2.86
N ARG A 210 7.94 -6.29 1.79
CA ARG A 210 8.62 -6.05 0.50
C ARG A 210 9.82 -5.11 0.64
N CYS A 211 9.68 -4.09 1.48
CA CYS A 211 10.70 -3.05 1.72
C CYS A 211 11.57 -3.31 2.96
N ALA A 212 11.52 -4.50 3.56
CA ALA A 212 12.20 -4.79 4.82
C ALA A 212 13.71 -4.46 4.74
N GLY A 213 14.16 -3.51 5.57
CA GLY A 213 15.57 -3.08 5.63
C GLY A 213 15.96 -1.95 4.66
N GLU A 214 15.04 -1.46 3.85
CA GLU A 214 15.27 -0.40 2.86
C GLU A 214 14.97 0.99 3.46
N GLU A 215 15.87 1.54 4.28
CA GLU A 215 15.65 2.84 4.96
C GLU A 215 15.30 3.97 3.98
N GLU A 216 15.93 3.98 2.79
CA GLU A 216 15.68 5.01 1.76
C GLU A 216 14.23 5.04 1.29
N VAL A 217 13.52 3.90 1.33
CA VAL A 217 12.11 3.81 0.96
C VAL A 217 11.22 4.27 2.11
N PHE A 218 11.54 3.87 3.34
CA PHE A 218 10.78 4.27 4.53
C PHE A 218 10.88 5.77 4.81
N VAL A 219 12.07 6.38 4.64
CA VAL A 219 12.29 7.83 4.85
C VAL A 219 11.35 8.67 3.99
N GLN A 220 11.09 8.24 2.74
CA GLN A 220 10.23 8.99 1.82
C GLN A 220 8.78 9.06 2.29
N GLU A 221 8.36 8.13 3.14
CA GLU A 221 6.98 8.00 3.62
C GLU A 221 6.83 8.41 5.10
N VAL A 222 7.88 8.94 5.72
CA VAL A 222 7.93 9.24 7.17
C VAL A 222 6.87 10.27 7.60
N GLU A 223 6.42 11.15 6.70
CA GLU A 223 5.36 12.11 6.99
C GLU A 223 4.03 11.45 7.38
N HIS A 224 3.80 10.21 6.94
CA HIS A 224 2.59 9.46 7.26
C HIS A 224 2.69 8.65 8.56
N ALA A 225 3.87 8.60 9.18
CA ALA A 225 4.12 7.78 10.36
C ALA A 225 3.11 7.98 11.50
N PRO A 226 2.71 9.22 11.87
CA PRO A 226 1.71 9.42 12.92
C PRO A 226 0.36 8.77 12.60
N ASN A 227 -0.11 8.87 11.35
CA ASN A 227 -1.38 8.28 10.92
C ASN A 227 -1.32 6.76 10.94
N VAL A 228 -0.20 6.20 10.46
CA VAL A 228 0.01 4.75 10.44
C VAL A 228 0.10 4.18 11.86
N PHE A 229 0.86 4.79 12.77
CA PHE A 229 0.91 4.32 14.16
C PHE A 229 -0.44 4.41 14.86
N ASN A 230 -1.18 5.52 14.68
CA ASN A 230 -2.52 5.67 15.24
C ASN A 230 -3.51 4.63 14.70
N PHE A 231 -3.44 4.32 13.40
CA PHE A 231 -4.22 3.24 12.81
C PHE A 231 -3.89 1.89 13.45
N LEU A 232 -2.60 1.55 13.56
CA LEU A 232 -2.14 0.29 14.15
C LEU A 232 -2.61 0.13 15.61
N PHE A 233 -2.53 1.18 16.40
CA PHE A 233 -3.01 1.19 17.79
C PHE A 233 -4.53 1.08 17.87
N SER A 234 -5.24 1.83 17.03
CA SER A 234 -6.70 1.78 17.00
C SER A 234 -7.19 0.38 16.60
N LEU A 235 -6.55 -0.23 15.60
CA LEU A 235 -6.87 -1.57 15.14
C LEU A 235 -6.54 -2.63 16.20
N ALA A 236 -5.36 -2.55 16.83
CA ALA A 236 -4.98 -3.47 17.92
C ALA A 236 -5.92 -3.36 19.14
N LYS A 237 -6.49 -2.18 19.39
CA LYS A 237 -7.46 -1.95 20.47
C LYS A 237 -8.85 -2.49 20.13
N GLN A 238 -9.30 -2.32 18.88
CA GLN A 238 -10.65 -2.68 18.44
C GLN A 238 -10.77 -4.15 18.00
N LYS A 239 -9.70 -4.70 17.41
CA LYS A 239 -9.64 -6.04 16.80
C LYS A 239 -8.38 -6.78 17.29
N PRO A 240 -8.37 -7.30 18.53
CA PRO A 240 -7.20 -7.93 19.14
C PRO A 240 -6.65 -9.13 18.33
N GLU A 241 -7.48 -9.80 17.54
CA GLU A 241 -7.09 -10.88 16.63
C GLU A 241 -6.08 -10.44 15.56
N THR A 242 -6.02 -9.15 15.25
CA THR A 242 -5.08 -8.58 14.27
C THR A 242 -3.70 -8.29 14.85
N ILE A 243 -3.49 -8.51 16.15
CA ILE A 243 -2.26 -8.10 16.87
C ILE A 243 -0.99 -8.70 16.26
N GLN A 244 -1.05 -9.90 15.68
CA GLN A 244 0.10 -10.50 15.00
C GLN A 244 0.51 -9.65 13.79
N GLY A 245 -0.44 -9.31 12.90
CA GLY A 245 -0.16 -8.46 11.74
C GLY A 245 0.29 -7.06 12.13
N VAL A 246 -0.28 -6.49 13.21
CA VAL A 246 0.18 -5.21 13.76
C VAL A 246 1.61 -5.30 14.29
N ALA A 247 1.96 -6.40 14.98
CA ALA A 247 3.31 -6.64 15.48
C ALA A 247 4.33 -6.79 14.33
N GLU A 248 3.96 -7.45 13.23
CA GLU A 248 4.80 -7.58 12.03
C GLU A 248 5.15 -6.20 11.43
N VAL A 249 4.12 -5.37 11.23
CA VAL A 249 4.30 -4.00 10.73
C VAL A 249 5.14 -3.17 11.70
N MET A 250 4.78 -3.18 12.99
CA MET A 250 5.52 -2.47 14.04
C MET A 250 7.00 -2.84 14.03
N ASN A 251 7.31 -4.12 13.83
CA ASN A 251 8.68 -4.58 13.80
C ASN A 251 9.49 -3.97 12.63
N GLN A 252 8.89 -3.92 11.43
CA GLN A 252 9.54 -3.33 10.26
C GLN A 252 9.68 -1.80 10.39
N LEU A 253 8.63 -1.11 10.85
CA LEU A 253 8.66 0.34 11.05
C LEU A 253 9.70 0.75 12.10
N MET A 254 9.79 0.02 13.21
CA MET A 254 10.75 0.33 14.27
C MET A 254 12.19 -0.06 13.93
N ALA A 255 12.40 -0.81 12.85
CA ALA A 255 13.72 -1.02 12.24
C ALA A 255 14.24 0.23 11.55
N SER A 256 13.32 1.03 11.00
CA SER A 256 13.66 2.24 10.28
C SER A 256 14.01 3.36 11.25
N GLY A 257 15.19 3.98 11.06
CA GLY A 257 15.67 5.03 11.94
C GLY A 257 14.74 6.24 11.95
N SER A 258 14.25 6.62 10.76
CA SER A 258 13.32 7.74 10.58
C SER A 258 11.96 7.51 11.25
N TRP A 259 11.32 6.36 11.03
CA TRP A 259 10.03 6.02 11.64
C TRP A 259 10.13 5.81 13.15
N CYS A 260 11.20 5.17 13.60
CA CYS A 260 11.50 5.02 15.01
C CYS A 260 11.64 6.38 15.71
N SER A 261 12.34 7.34 15.09
CA SER A 261 12.50 8.68 15.65
C SER A 261 11.14 9.33 15.90
N VAL A 262 10.18 9.19 14.98
CA VAL A 262 8.82 9.74 15.14
C VAL A 262 8.13 9.15 16.37
N MET A 263 8.22 7.83 16.60
CA MET A 263 7.66 7.18 17.79
C MET A 263 8.30 7.70 19.09
N GLU A 264 9.62 7.89 19.10
CA GLU A 264 10.36 8.36 20.27
C GLU A 264 10.12 9.84 20.60
N THR A 265 9.85 10.67 19.59
CA THR A 265 9.63 12.12 19.80
C THR A 265 8.16 12.49 19.98
N ASN A 266 7.24 11.70 19.44
CA ASN A 266 5.81 12.02 19.49
C ASN A 266 5.14 11.47 20.76
N ARG A 267 4.91 12.35 21.76
CA ARG A 267 4.28 11.98 23.03
C ARG A 267 2.86 11.43 22.88
N LEU A 268 2.07 11.90 21.90
CA LEU A 268 0.71 11.38 21.68
C LEU A 268 0.72 9.91 21.30
N LEU A 269 1.63 9.52 20.41
CA LEU A 269 1.76 8.12 19.99
C LEU A 269 2.18 7.24 21.17
N GLN A 270 3.08 7.73 22.02
CA GLN A 270 3.49 7.02 23.24
C GLN A 270 2.33 6.87 24.23
N ASP A 271 1.51 7.90 24.39
CA ASP A 271 0.33 7.84 25.25
C ASP A 271 -0.70 6.84 24.68
N HIS A 272 -0.97 6.87 23.37
CA HIS A 272 -1.86 5.90 22.71
C HIS A 272 -1.36 4.45 22.83
N LEU A 273 -0.04 4.22 22.69
CA LEU A 273 0.57 2.92 22.91
C LEU A 273 0.31 2.41 24.34
N LYS A 274 0.41 3.30 25.33
CA LYS A 274 0.17 2.98 26.75
C LYS A 274 -1.31 2.76 27.08
N GLU A 275 -2.23 3.32 26.30
CA GLU A 275 -3.67 3.10 26.44
C GLU A 275 -4.14 1.74 25.87
N LEU A 276 -3.28 1.00 25.19
CA LEU A 276 -3.59 -0.35 24.71
C LEU A 276 -3.73 -1.35 25.87
N PRO A 277 -4.46 -2.46 25.69
CA PRO A 277 -4.43 -3.56 26.64
C PRO A 277 -2.99 -4.03 26.94
N LEU A 278 -2.71 -4.45 28.18
CA LEU A 278 -1.35 -4.85 28.59
C LEU A 278 -0.80 -6.01 27.73
N SER A 279 -1.65 -6.92 27.28
CA SER A 279 -1.29 -8.00 26.35
C SER A 279 -0.84 -7.47 24.99
N ALA A 280 -1.53 -6.48 24.44
CA ALA A 280 -1.15 -5.82 23.18
C ALA A 280 0.15 -5.03 23.35
N GLN A 281 0.30 -4.30 24.47
CA GLN A 281 1.56 -3.61 24.80
C GLN A 281 2.73 -4.59 24.87
N ALA A 282 2.57 -5.72 25.56
CA ALA A 282 3.59 -6.76 25.67
C ALA A 282 3.96 -7.34 24.29
N ALA A 283 2.95 -7.65 23.46
CA ALA A 283 3.15 -8.18 22.12
C ALA A 283 3.93 -7.21 21.21
N LEU A 284 3.60 -5.90 21.24
CA LEU A 284 4.30 -4.88 20.48
C LEU A 284 5.70 -4.57 21.05
N GLY A 285 5.84 -4.62 22.39
CA GLY A 285 7.12 -4.45 23.07
C GLY A 285 8.16 -5.48 22.64
N LEU A 286 7.77 -6.74 22.44
CA LEU A 286 8.67 -7.80 21.96
C LEU A 286 9.27 -7.52 20.57
N GLN A 287 8.67 -6.61 19.80
CA GLN A 287 9.10 -6.33 18.42
C GLN A 287 10.30 -5.39 18.37
N SER A 288 10.51 -4.56 19.39
CA SER A 288 11.60 -3.58 19.43
C SER A 288 11.91 -3.18 20.87
N GLU A 289 13.19 -3.12 21.23
CA GLU A 289 13.65 -2.64 22.53
C GLU A 289 13.15 -1.23 22.84
N LYS A 290 13.01 -0.39 21.81
CA LYS A 290 12.51 0.98 21.95
C LYS A 290 11.03 1.01 22.30
N VAL A 291 10.22 0.16 21.67
CA VAL A 291 8.80 0.00 22.04
C VAL A 291 8.70 -0.59 23.45
N MET A 292 9.52 -1.60 23.76
CA MET A 292 9.61 -2.17 25.11
C MET A 292 9.92 -1.09 26.16
N ALA A 293 10.82 -0.14 25.88
CA ALA A 293 11.12 0.94 26.81
C ALA A 293 9.91 1.86 27.11
N LEU A 294 9.04 2.06 26.12
CA LEU A 294 7.90 3.00 26.16
C LEU A 294 6.65 2.45 26.85
N ILE A 295 6.44 1.13 26.92
CA ILE A 295 5.24 0.52 27.51
C ILE A 295 5.24 0.48 29.04
N HIS A 296 4.07 0.19 29.63
CA HIS A 296 3.91 0.04 31.08
C HIS A 296 4.78 -1.08 31.69
N SER A 297 5.19 -0.91 32.94
CA SER A 297 5.97 -1.91 33.69
C SER A 297 5.28 -3.27 33.76
N ASP A 298 3.94 -3.28 33.82
CA ASP A 298 3.16 -4.51 33.89
C ASP A 298 3.20 -5.27 32.57
N ALA A 299 3.09 -4.55 31.45
CA ALA A 299 3.25 -5.12 30.13
C ALA A 299 4.69 -5.65 29.89
N LYS A 300 5.72 -4.94 30.41
CA LYS A 300 7.12 -5.44 30.40
C LYS A 300 7.25 -6.77 31.13
N ARG A 301 6.62 -6.89 32.30
CA ARG A 301 6.61 -8.15 33.08
C ARG A 301 5.87 -9.26 32.34
N MET A 302 4.73 -8.98 31.72
CA MET A 302 4.00 -9.98 30.90
C MET A 302 4.85 -10.48 29.72
N ALA A 303 5.57 -9.59 29.04
CA ALA A 303 6.46 -9.96 27.95
C ALA A 303 7.59 -10.89 28.42
N ALA A 304 8.17 -10.62 29.61
CA ALA A 304 9.24 -11.42 30.19
C ALA A 304 8.74 -12.74 30.82
N GLY A 305 7.55 -12.73 31.42
CA GLY A 305 6.95 -13.87 32.14
C GLY A 305 6.40 -14.97 31.24
N GLY A 306 6.48 -14.80 29.92
CA GLY A 306 6.06 -15.81 28.96
C GLY A 306 4.56 -15.88 28.72
N GLU A 307 3.78 -14.95 29.25
CA GLU A 307 2.31 -14.86 29.11
C GLU A 307 1.85 -14.46 27.70
N VAL A 308 2.79 -14.06 26.83
CA VAL A 308 2.51 -13.79 25.41
C VAL A 308 2.50 -15.11 24.61
N PRO A 309 1.50 -15.32 23.72
CA PRO A 309 1.44 -16.48 22.82
C PRO A 309 2.76 -16.76 22.08
N ALA A 310 3.09 -18.05 21.90
CA ALA A 310 4.33 -18.48 21.26
C ALA A 310 4.46 -17.93 19.82
N ASP A 311 3.37 -17.92 19.06
CA ASP A 311 3.35 -17.41 17.69
C ASP A 311 3.77 -15.93 17.64
N LEU A 312 3.30 -15.11 18.60
CA LEU A 312 3.67 -13.69 18.70
C LEU A 312 5.13 -13.49 19.13
N LYS A 313 5.68 -14.38 19.95
CA LYS A 313 7.12 -14.35 20.30
C LYS A 313 7.98 -14.60 19.06
N SER A 314 7.55 -15.51 18.18
CA SER A 314 8.28 -15.85 16.95
C SER A 314 8.26 -14.73 15.90
N VAL A 315 7.30 -13.80 15.97
CA VAL A 315 7.17 -12.69 15.01
C VAL A 315 8.46 -11.86 14.96
N ALA A 316 9.08 -11.59 16.10
CA ALA A 316 10.25 -10.73 16.14
C ALA A 316 11.43 -11.34 15.37
N ASP A 317 11.68 -12.63 15.57
CA ASP A 317 12.75 -13.35 14.89
C ASP A 317 12.45 -13.51 13.38
N ARG A 318 11.21 -13.86 13.04
CA ARG A 318 10.75 -13.97 11.65
C ARG A 318 10.85 -12.65 10.88
N MET A 319 10.49 -11.54 11.52
CA MET A 319 10.59 -10.22 10.89
C MET A 319 12.05 -9.76 10.78
N LYS A 320 12.92 -10.15 11.72
CA LYS A 320 14.36 -9.83 11.67
C LYS A 320 15.07 -10.62 10.59
N SER A 321 14.70 -11.89 10.38
CA SER A 321 15.34 -12.76 9.39
C SER A 321 15.17 -12.27 7.95
N ILE A 322 14.16 -11.46 7.66
CA ILE A 322 13.91 -10.90 6.32
C ILE A 322 14.62 -9.56 6.05
N ARG A 323 15.39 -9.04 7.01
CA ARG A 323 16.19 -7.81 6.86
C ARG A 323 17.66 -8.16 6.67
N ALA A 324 18.33 -7.46 5.76
CA ALA A 324 19.79 -7.52 5.71
C ALA A 324 20.36 -6.97 7.04
N PRO A 325 21.44 -7.55 7.58
CA PRO A 325 22.07 -7.02 8.79
C PRO A 325 22.52 -5.57 8.56
N PRO A 326 22.49 -4.70 9.59
CA PRO A 326 22.87 -3.30 9.44
C PRO A 326 24.29 -3.20 8.87
N ARG A 327 24.41 -2.72 7.63
CA ARG A 327 25.72 -2.33 7.09
C ARG A 327 26.17 -1.11 7.89
N GLY A 328 27.33 -1.20 8.52
CA GLY A 328 27.84 -0.17 9.41
C GLY A 328 27.76 1.24 8.80
N GLY A 329 27.12 2.15 9.53
CA GLY A 329 27.25 3.60 9.39
C GLY A 329 26.63 4.23 8.14
N TYR A 330 25.30 4.40 8.11
CA TYR A 330 24.75 5.55 7.40
C TYR A 330 25.11 6.82 8.20
N PRO A 331 25.63 7.88 7.56
CA PRO A 331 25.78 9.16 8.24
C PRO A 331 24.40 9.62 8.70
N ALA A 332 24.33 10.04 9.96
CA ALA A 332 23.11 10.54 10.57
C ALA A 332 22.42 11.54 9.62
N ALA A 333 21.14 11.29 9.36
CA ALA A 333 20.29 12.21 8.61
C ALA A 333 20.42 13.62 9.19
N PRO A 334 20.39 14.67 8.35
CA PRO A 334 20.52 16.04 8.83
C PRO A 334 19.41 16.31 9.83
N LYS A 335 19.80 16.71 11.05
CA LYS A 335 18.89 17.26 12.06
C LYS A 335 18.20 18.49 11.48
N ALA A 336 17.02 18.29 10.90
CA ALA A 336 16.07 19.37 10.70
C ALA A 336 15.59 19.79 12.10
N ALA A 337 16.11 20.92 12.58
CA ALA A 337 15.58 21.59 13.74
C ALA A 337 14.14 22.01 13.44
N ALA A 338 13.17 21.47 14.18
CA ALA A 338 11.83 22.00 14.25
C ALA A 338 11.41 22.11 15.72
N GLU A 339 11.11 23.34 16.12
CA GLU A 339 10.59 23.76 17.41
C GLU A 339 9.21 23.16 17.74
N PRO A 340 8.75 23.20 19.01
CA PRO A 340 7.90 22.14 19.56
C PRO A 340 6.43 22.22 19.12
N GLU A 341 5.85 21.07 18.78
CA GLU A 341 4.46 20.84 18.35
C GLU A 341 3.38 21.48 19.22
N VAL A 342 2.67 22.46 18.64
CA VAL A 342 1.55 23.16 19.24
C VAL A 342 0.23 22.39 18.98
N LYS A 343 -0.39 21.80 20.01
CA LYS A 343 -1.70 21.12 19.91
C LYS A 343 -2.87 22.09 19.98
N TRP A 344 -3.27 22.62 18.83
CA TRP A 344 -4.51 23.39 18.64
C TRP A 344 -5.70 22.44 18.46
N LYS A 345 -6.87 22.80 19.04
CA LYS A 345 -8.14 22.08 18.90
C LYS A 345 -9.24 23.03 18.45
N ALA A 346 -10.08 22.62 17.51
CA ALA A 346 -11.27 23.38 17.13
C ALA A 346 -12.39 23.15 18.15
N VAL A 347 -12.95 24.24 18.68
CA VAL A 347 -14.06 24.22 19.65
C VAL A 347 -15.16 25.13 19.12
N LYS A 348 -16.42 24.69 19.23
CA LYS A 348 -17.59 25.49 18.81
C LYS A 348 -18.17 26.23 20.01
N THR A 349 -18.47 27.51 19.86
CA THR A 349 -19.26 28.28 20.83
C THR A 349 -20.74 27.88 20.74
N PRO A 350 -21.57 28.21 21.75
CA PRO A 350 -23.02 27.99 21.71
C PRO A 350 -23.69 28.65 20.48
N GLU A 351 -23.14 29.74 19.98
CA GLU A 351 -23.58 30.46 18.78
C GLU A 351 -23.04 29.85 17.47
N GLY A 352 -22.30 28.75 17.56
CA GLY A 352 -21.77 28.00 16.43
C GLY A 352 -20.52 28.59 15.77
N HIS A 353 -19.84 29.55 16.42
CA HIS A 353 -18.54 30.04 15.96
C HIS A 353 -17.45 29.04 16.34
N THR A 354 -16.48 28.82 15.46
CA THR A 354 -15.34 27.96 15.77
C THR A 354 -14.18 28.82 16.26
N TYR A 355 -13.63 28.50 17.43
CA TYR A 355 -12.33 29.02 17.87
C TYR A 355 -11.35 27.87 18.04
N TYR A 356 -10.07 28.17 17.87
CA TYR A 356 -8.98 27.23 18.01
C TYR A 356 -8.32 27.46 19.36
N TYR A 357 -8.29 26.43 20.19
CA TYR A 357 -7.70 26.45 21.52
C TYR A 357 -6.39 25.66 21.54
N ASN A 358 -5.32 26.33 21.91
CA ASN A 358 -4.01 25.74 22.13
C ASN A 358 -3.96 25.16 23.53
N SER A 359 -4.07 23.84 23.62
CA SER A 359 -4.07 23.12 24.89
C SER A 359 -2.75 23.21 25.67
N ARG A 360 -1.65 23.60 25.02
CA ARG A 360 -0.33 23.75 25.63
C ARG A 360 -0.10 25.16 26.19
N THR A 361 -0.40 26.19 25.41
CA THR A 361 -0.18 27.60 25.83
C THR A 361 -1.40 28.21 26.50
N ARG A 362 -2.56 27.53 26.46
CA ARG A 362 -3.89 28.05 26.83
C ARG A 362 -4.34 29.26 26.01
N GLU A 363 -3.70 29.51 24.89
CA GLU A 363 -4.13 30.56 23.96
C GLU A 363 -5.36 30.11 23.18
N SER A 364 -6.19 31.09 22.82
CA SER A 364 -7.33 30.89 21.92
C SER A 364 -7.21 31.88 20.77
N THR A 365 -7.42 31.41 19.55
CA THR A 365 -7.47 32.24 18.35
C THR A 365 -8.70 31.88 17.53
N TRP A 366 -9.18 32.83 16.73
CA TRP A 366 -10.26 32.59 15.77
C TRP A 366 -9.73 32.12 14.42
N GLU A 367 -8.44 32.36 14.14
CA GLU A 367 -7.79 31.96 12.89
C GLU A 367 -7.34 30.51 12.95
N ARG A 368 -7.52 29.75 11.87
CA ARG A 368 -7.15 28.34 11.81
C ARG A 368 -5.62 28.22 11.76
N PRO A 369 -4.98 27.62 12.77
CA PRO A 369 -3.53 27.47 12.81
C PRO A 369 -3.02 26.57 11.67
N LEU A 370 -1.82 26.86 11.15
CA LEU A 370 -1.15 26.06 10.11
C LEU A 370 -1.08 24.57 10.44
N ALA A 371 -0.86 24.23 11.72
CA ALA A 371 -0.83 22.86 12.23
C ALA A 371 -2.17 22.10 12.09
N LEU A 372 -3.29 22.79 11.79
CA LEU A 372 -4.59 22.20 11.49
C LEU A 372 -4.96 22.30 9.99
N GLY A 373 -4.00 22.54 9.10
CA GLY A 373 -4.23 22.63 7.65
C GLY A 373 -4.29 24.05 7.08
N GLY A 374 -3.93 25.08 7.86
CA GLY A 374 -3.77 26.46 7.37
C GLY A 374 -5.06 27.24 7.08
N PRO A 375 -4.94 28.43 6.46
CA PRO A 375 -6.06 29.31 6.16
C PRO A 375 -7.11 28.63 5.29
N MET A 376 -8.40 28.85 5.58
CA MET A 376 -9.47 28.39 4.70
C MET A 376 -9.39 29.12 3.35
N VAL A 377 -9.27 28.36 2.27
CA VAL A 377 -9.20 28.88 0.90
C VAL A 377 -10.61 28.92 0.32
N TYR A 378 -11.03 30.10 -0.15
CA TYR A 378 -12.34 30.33 -0.79
C TYR A 378 -12.15 30.62 -2.27
N ARG A 379 -13.15 30.30 -3.07
CA ARG A 379 -13.26 30.64 -4.50
C ARG A 379 -14.51 31.48 -4.72
N VAL A 380 -14.47 32.35 -5.72
CA VAL A 380 -15.67 33.08 -6.17
C VAL A 380 -16.73 32.06 -6.59
N GLY A 381 -17.91 32.16 -5.98
CA GLY A 381 -19.03 31.24 -6.17
C GLY A 381 -19.24 30.24 -5.03
N ASP A 382 -18.30 30.10 -4.09
CA ASP A 382 -18.45 29.18 -2.96
C ASP A 382 -19.67 29.52 -2.10
N GLU A 383 -20.42 28.48 -1.73
CA GLU A 383 -21.55 28.58 -0.79
C GLU A 383 -21.01 28.68 0.64
N VAL A 384 -21.37 29.75 1.33
CA VAL A 384 -20.87 30.10 2.66
C VAL A 384 -22.02 30.48 3.59
N GLU A 385 -21.74 30.46 4.89
CA GLU A 385 -22.57 31.15 5.87
C GLU A 385 -21.78 32.33 6.45
N VAL A 386 -22.46 33.47 6.53
CA VAL A 386 -21.95 34.73 7.06
C VAL A 386 -22.75 35.09 8.30
N TRP A 387 -22.09 35.36 9.42
CA TRP A 387 -22.76 35.80 10.64
C TRP A 387 -23.27 37.24 10.50
N SER A 388 -24.58 37.43 10.67
CA SER A 388 -25.23 38.74 10.65
C SER A 388 -25.30 39.32 12.06
N ASN A 389 -24.58 40.42 12.30
CA ASN A 389 -24.56 41.09 13.61
C ASN A 389 -25.94 41.62 14.01
N GLY A 390 -26.72 42.13 13.05
CA GLY A 390 -28.06 42.66 13.31
C GLY A 390 -29.08 41.56 13.64
N GLN A 391 -28.93 40.37 13.06
CA GLN A 391 -29.87 39.25 13.23
C GLN A 391 -29.41 38.22 14.27
N ARG A 392 -28.15 38.30 14.71
CA ARG A 392 -27.51 37.36 15.64
C ARG A 392 -27.66 35.91 15.18
N SER A 393 -27.52 35.68 13.88
CA SER A 393 -27.68 34.36 13.25
C SER A 393 -26.76 34.21 12.04
N TRP A 394 -26.51 32.95 11.67
CA TRP A 394 -25.79 32.58 10.45
C TRP A 394 -26.73 32.72 9.25
N CYS A 395 -26.35 33.53 8.27
CA CYS A 395 -27.10 33.75 7.06
C CYS A 395 -26.37 33.11 5.87
N ARG A 396 -27.10 32.38 5.02
CA ARG A 396 -26.52 31.76 3.84
C ARG A 396 -26.18 32.79 2.78
N GLY A 397 -25.08 32.54 2.09
CA GLY A 397 -24.54 33.44 1.07
C GLY A 397 -23.59 32.77 0.10
N LYS A 398 -23.05 33.59 -0.80
CA LYS A 398 -22.08 33.21 -1.81
C LYS A 398 -20.89 34.14 -1.78
N VAL A 399 -19.71 33.60 -2.01
CA VAL A 399 -18.50 34.39 -2.22
C VAL A 399 -18.59 35.10 -3.57
N LEU A 400 -18.53 36.43 -3.56
CA LEU A 400 -18.53 37.26 -4.78
C LEU A 400 -17.12 37.58 -5.25
N GLN A 401 -16.18 37.76 -4.33
CA GLN A 401 -14.81 38.17 -4.64
C GLN A 401 -13.85 37.62 -3.59
N VAL A 402 -12.67 37.18 -4.05
CA VAL A 402 -11.56 36.75 -3.19
C VAL A 402 -10.33 37.54 -3.60
N THR A 403 -9.70 38.22 -2.65
CA THR A 403 -8.36 38.80 -2.75
C THR A 403 -7.36 37.95 -1.95
N GLU A 404 -6.08 38.29 -1.97
CA GLU A 404 -5.05 37.51 -1.25
C GLU A 404 -5.36 37.31 0.25
N ASP A 405 -6.06 38.26 0.89
CA ASP A 405 -6.32 38.27 2.33
C ASP A 405 -7.80 38.35 2.72
N LYS A 406 -8.71 38.67 1.79
CA LYS A 406 -10.13 38.94 2.09
C LYS A 406 -11.10 38.23 1.16
N VAL A 407 -12.28 37.99 1.69
CA VAL A 407 -13.42 37.37 1.04
C VAL A 407 -14.61 38.30 1.17
N THR A 408 -15.18 38.70 0.03
CA THR A 408 -16.46 39.41 -0.01
C THR A 408 -17.56 38.40 -0.28
N ALA A 409 -18.47 38.25 0.68
CA ALA A 409 -19.62 37.37 0.55
C ALA A 409 -20.93 38.17 0.56
N GLU A 410 -21.86 37.80 -0.30
CA GLU A 410 -23.24 38.28 -0.30
C GLU A 410 -24.14 37.23 0.36
N PHE A 411 -25.00 37.64 1.29
CA PHE A 411 -25.86 36.74 2.05
C PHE A 411 -27.26 37.33 2.20
N ALA A 412 -28.26 36.45 2.30
CA ALA A 412 -29.66 36.84 2.42
C ALA A 412 -30.02 37.07 3.90
N LEU A 413 -30.63 38.22 4.19
CA LEU A 413 -31.22 38.54 5.49
C LEU A 413 -32.65 37.95 5.59
N PRO A 414 -33.17 37.72 6.82
CA PRO A 414 -34.51 37.17 7.03
C PRO A 414 -35.67 38.01 6.46
N ASP A 415 -35.45 39.30 6.19
CA ASP A 415 -36.40 40.21 5.55
C ASP A 415 -36.40 40.10 4.01
N GLY A 416 -35.58 39.22 3.45
CA GLY A 416 -35.43 39.01 2.01
C GLY A 416 -34.46 39.97 1.33
N ALA A 417 -33.84 40.91 2.07
CA ALA A 417 -32.81 41.78 1.52
C ALA A 417 -31.45 41.07 1.43
N ASN A 418 -30.66 41.38 0.41
CA ASN A 418 -29.28 40.90 0.31
C ASN A 418 -28.33 41.90 0.98
N ALA A 419 -27.43 41.38 1.82
CA ALA A 419 -26.35 42.13 2.44
C ALA A 419 -25.01 41.60 1.97
N ARG A 420 -23.98 42.46 2.01
CA ARG A 420 -22.60 42.10 1.65
C ARG A 420 -21.68 42.35 2.83
N LYS A 421 -20.72 41.45 3.04
CA LYS A 421 -19.71 41.60 4.09
C LYS A 421 -18.36 41.16 3.52
N GLU A 422 -17.40 42.08 3.58
CA GLU A 422 -16.00 41.83 3.29
C GLU A 422 -15.31 41.46 4.61
N LEU A 423 -14.71 40.28 4.65
CA LEU A 423 -14.07 39.71 5.84
C LEU A 423 -12.75 39.07 5.45
N PRO A 424 -11.75 39.06 6.35
CA PRO A 424 -10.60 38.17 6.18
C PRO A 424 -11.04 36.72 5.97
N SER A 425 -10.31 35.95 5.15
CA SER A 425 -10.67 34.54 4.84
C SER A 425 -10.83 33.67 6.09
N GLN A 426 -10.09 33.98 7.15
CA GLN A 426 -10.12 33.23 8.41
C GLN A 426 -11.04 33.83 9.48
N HIS A 427 -11.89 34.79 9.10
CA HIS A 427 -12.71 35.48 10.07
C HIS A 427 -13.77 34.55 10.68
N LYS A 428 -13.93 34.60 12.01
CA LYS A 428 -14.90 33.75 12.75
C LYS A 428 -16.34 33.82 12.26
N ASP A 429 -16.72 34.93 11.61
CA ASP A 429 -18.07 35.20 11.09
C ASP A 429 -18.27 34.65 9.66
N LEU A 430 -17.28 33.93 9.10
CA LEU A 430 -17.34 33.34 7.77
C LEU A 430 -17.01 31.86 7.87
N ARG A 431 -17.89 31.00 7.35
CA ARG A 431 -17.63 29.56 7.29
C ARG A 431 -18.11 28.96 5.98
N VAL A 432 -17.37 27.96 5.51
CA VAL A 432 -17.78 27.11 4.38
C VAL A 432 -18.93 26.23 4.83
N LEU A 433 -19.99 26.16 4.04
CA LEU A 433 -21.04 25.17 4.26
C LEU A 433 -20.44 23.78 4.06
N PRO A 434 -20.66 22.80 4.98
CA PRO A 434 -20.30 21.42 4.67
C PRO A 434 -20.96 21.08 3.34
N ALA A 435 -20.15 20.60 2.38
CA ALA A 435 -20.65 20.19 1.08
C ALA A 435 -21.88 19.31 1.31
N LYS A 436 -23.01 19.65 0.67
CA LYS A 436 -24.17 18.76 0.64
C LYS A 436 -23.66 17.37 0.32
N GLU A 437 -24.10 16.37 1.09
CA GLU A 437 -24.01 14.96 0.70
C GLU A 437 -24.28 14.88 -0.80
N SER A 438 -23.31 14.36 -1.56
CA SER A 438 -23.25 14.48 -3.02
C SER A 438 -24.57 14.07 -3.65
N GLN A 439 -25.37 15.04 -4.11
CA GLN A 439 -26.42 14.76 -5.08
C GLN A 439 -25.73 14.62 -6.42
N TRP A 440 -25.67 13.39 -6.91
CA TRP A 440 -25.37 13.08 -8.30
C TRP A 440 -26.24 13.96 -9.20
N THR A 441 -25.70 14.43 -10.34
CA THR A 441 -26.56 15.11 -11.31
C THR A 441 -27.66 14.17 -11.78
N ALA A 442 -28.80 14.70 -12.27
CA ALA A 442 -29.90 13.85 -12.72
C ALA A 442 -29.45 12.87 -13.84
N GLU A 443 -28.59 13.36 -14.74
CA GLU A 443 -28.00 12.56 -15.82
C GLU A 443 -27.08 11.45 -15.29
N GLU A 444 -26.22 11.76 -14.32
CA GLU A 444 -25.38 10.76 -13.64
C GLU A 444 -26.24 9.73 -12.93
N GLN A 445 -27.23 10.17 -12.15
CA GLN A 445 -28.11 9.28 -11.40
C GLN A 445 -28.82 8.28 -12.32
N GLU A 446 -29.40 8.77 -13.41
CA GLU A 446 -30.13 7.93 -14.37
C GLU A 446 -29.20 6.90 -15.03
N ALA A 447 -28.05 7.35 -15.54
CA ALA A 447 -27.11 6.47 -16.23
C ALA A 447 -26.46 5.46 -15.28
N TYR A 448 -26.00 5.90 -14.11
CA TYR A 448 -25.35 5.02 -13.14
C TYR A 448 -26.34 4.00 -12.58
N GLN A 449 -27.59 4.39 -12.31
CA GLN A 449 -28.59 3.44 -11.80
C GLN A 449 -28.90 2.38 -12.85
N LYS A 450 -29.01 2.79 -14.12
CA LYS A 450 -29.21 1.86 -15.24
C LYS A 450 -28.07 0.84 -15.32
N TRP A 451 -26.81 1.27 -15.24
CA TRP A 451 -25.67 0.34 -15.29
C TRP A 451 -25.57 -0.53 -14.04
N PHE A 452 -25.82 0.03 -12.85
CA PHE A 452 -25.81 -0.75 -11.60
C PHE A 452 -26.83 -1.90 -11.64
N ASN A 453 -28.00 -1.66 -12.22
CA ASN A 453 -29.05 -2.67 -12.36
C ASN A 453 -28.69 -3.78 -13.38
N LEU A 454 -27.79 -3.51 -14.33
CA LEU A 454 -27.31 -4.50 -15.31
C LEU A 454 -26.24 -5.45 -14.75
N ILE A 455 -25.65 -5.12 -13.60
CA ILE A 455 -24.60 -5.94 -13.00
C ILE A 455 -25.23 -7.09 -12.22
N ASP A 456 -24.92 -8.32 -12.61
CA ASP A 456 -25.31 -9.54 -11.90
C ASP A 456 -24.47 -9.77 -10.64
N GLY A 457 -24.89 -10.69 -9.77
CA GLY A 457 -24.11 -11.09 -8.58
C GLY A 457 -24.42 -10.31 -7.30
N GLY A 458 -25.71 -9.98 -7.08
CA GLY A 458 -26.20 -9.36 -5.84
C GLY A 458 -27.70 -9.06 -5.90
N SER A 459 -28.19 -8.25 -4.96
CA SER A 459 -29.56 -7.76 -4.94
C SER A 459 -29.73 -6.50 -5.80
N ALA A 460 -30.90 -5.87 -5.78
CA ALA A 460 -31.12 -4.57 -6.40
C ALA A 460 -30.43 -3.41 -5.66
N SER A 461 -30.12 -3.58 -4.37
CA SER A 461 -29.53 -2.53 -3.52
C SER A 461 -28.01 -2.68 -3.34
N GLU A 462 -27.48 -3.90 -3.47
CA GLU A 462 -26.06 -4.19 -3.24
C GLU A 462 -25.56 -5.26 -4.22
N LYS A 463 -24.34 -5.06 -4.73
CA LYS A 463 -23.68 -5.98 -5.68
C LYS A 463 -22.32 -6.42 -5.14
N ALA A 464 -21.92 -7.64 -5.44
CA ALA A 464 -20.60 -8.11 -5.09
C ALA A 464 -19.50 -7.30 -5.81
N ALA A 465 -18.35 -7.13 -5.14
CA ALA A 465 -17.21 -6.37 -5.64
C ALA A 465 -16.68 -6.86 -6.99
N LYS A 466 -16.63 -8.18 -7.20
CA LYS A 466 -16.05 -8.79 -8.41
C LYS A 466 -16.87 -8.50 -9.69
N PRO A 467 -18.20 -8.65 -9.72
CA PRO A 467 -19.00 -8.19 -10.85
C PRO A 467 -18.84 -6.70 -11.18
N ILE A 468 -18.77 -5.83 -10.16
CA ILE A 468 -18.55 -4.40 -10.40
C ILE A 468 -17.17 -4.18 -11.00
N SER A 469 -16.12 -4.79 -10.46
CA SER A 469 -14.78 -4.61 -10.98
C SER A 469 -14.72 -5.06 -12.45
N LEU A 470 -15.29 -6.22 -12.79
CA LEU A 470 -15.41 -6.69 -14.19
C LEU A 470 -16.16 -5.71 -15.09
N PHE A 471 -17.21 -5.05 -14.58
CA PHE A 471 -17.91 -4.01 -15.33
C PHE A 471 -17.00 -2.81 -15.61
N LEU A 472 -16.23 -2.35 -14.62
CA LEU A 472 -15.33 -1.20 -14.80
C LEU A 472 -14.22 -1.44 -15.83
N TRP A 473 -13.81 -2.69 -16.05
CA TRP A 473 -12.85 -3.04 -17.11
C TRP A 473 -13.35 -2.71 -18.52
N LYS A 474 -14.66 -2.61 -18.71
CA LYS A 474 -15.25 -2.17 -19.99
C LYS A 474 -14.96 -0.70 -20.31
N SER A 475 -14.41 0.08 -19.38
CA SER A 475 -14.05 1.48 -19.59
C SER A 475 -12.80 1.70 -20.45
N GLU A 476 -12.05 0.62 -20.73
CA GLU A 476 -10.76 0.65 -21.44
C GLU A 476 -9.65 1.45 -20.73
N LEU A 477 -9.86 1.83 -19.47
CA LEU A 477 -8.81 2.43 -18.68
C LEU A 477 -7.72 1.40 -18.35
N PRO A 478 -6.45 1.82 -18.29
CA PRO A 478 -5.36 0.97 -17.81
C PRO A 478 -5.67 0.38 -16.44
N ARG A 479 -5.26 -0.88 -16.21
CA ARG A 479 -5.50 -1.59 -14.94
C ARG A 479 -5.01 -0.80 -13.73
N GLU A 480 -3.85 -0.15 -13.82
CA GLU A 480 -3.30 0.68 -12.74
C GLU A 480 -4.20 1.88 -12.42
N ALA A 481 -4.80 2.52 -13.43
CA ALA A 481 -5.78 3.59 -13.21
C ALA A 481 -7.04 3.08 -12.52
N LEU A 482 -7.58 1.93 -12.98
CA LEU A 482 -8.75 1.31 -12.35
C LEU A 482 -8.48 0.90 -10.89
N LYS A 483 -7.26 0.50 -10.57
CA LYS A 483 -6.82 0.25 -9.19
C LYS A 483 -6.91 1.51 -8.34
N GLN A 484 -6.48 2.66 -8.86
CA GLN A 484 -6.61 3.95 -8.15
C GLN A 484 -8.06 4.37 -7.98
N VAL A 485 -8.89 4.23 -9.01
CA VAL A 485 -10.35 4.48 -8.94
C VAL A 485 -10.98 3.63 -7.84
N TRP A 486 -10.69 2.32 -7.83
CA TRP A 486 -11.22 1.40 -6.84
C TRP A 486 -10.77 1.74 -5.41
N ALA A 487 -9.50 2.12 -5.23
CA ALA A 487 -8.97 2.50 -3.93
C ALA A 487 -9.63 3.76 -3.34
N VAL A 488 -10.13 4.67 -4.20
CA VAL A 488 -10.88 5.85 -3.76
C VAL A 488 -12.34 5.51 -3.50
N ALA A 489 -13.00 4.82 -4.43
CA ALA A 489 -14.43 4.54 -4.34
C ALA A 489 -14.80 3.45 -3.31
N ASN A 490 -13.91 2.48 -3.10
CA ASN A 490 -14.08 1.39 -2.14
C ASN A 490 -12.92 1.34 -1.13
N SER A 491 -12.66 2.47 -0.46
CA SER A 491 -11.56 2.58 0.52
C SER A 491 -11.70 1.62 1.71
N GLY A 492 -12.92 1.21 2.03
CA GLY A 492 -13.22 0.23 3.08
C GLY A 492 -13.12 -1.23 2.63
N ALA A 493 -12.63 -1.51 1.42
CA ALA A 493 -12.50 -2.87 0.87
C ALA A 493 -13.78 -3.73 1.02
N LYS A 494 -14.95 -3.10 0.85
CA LYS A 494 -16.25 -3.74 1.03
C LYS A 494 -16.40 -4.88 0.02
N ALA A 495 -16.86 -6.04 0.49
CA ALA A 495 -17.19 -7.18 -0.36
C ALA A 495 -18.49 -6.97 -1.15
N MET A 496 -19.44 -6.25 -0.56
CA MET A 496 -20.70 -5.83 -1.17
C MET A 496 -20.73 -4.30 -1.26
N LEU A 497 -20.94 -3.77 -2.46
CA LEU A 497 -20.97 -2.34 -2.73
C LEU A 497 -22.40 -1.91 -3.02
N LYS A 498 -22.77 -0.73 -2.50
CA LYS A 498 -24.05 -0.09 -2.78
C LYS A 498 -23.99 0.74 -4.06
N PHE A 499 -25.14 1.26 -4.45
CA PHE A 499 -25.25 2.17 -5.58
C PHE A 499 -24.29 3.36 -5.47
N GLU A 500 -24.13 3.95 -4.28
CA GLU A 500 -23.27 5.12 -4.07
C GLU A 500 -21.80 4.81 -4.32
N ASP A 501 -21.34 3.62 -3.92
CA ASP A 501 -19.98 3.15 -4.17
C ASP A 501 -19.74 2.97 -5.69
N PHE A 502 -20.72 2.39 -6.40
CA PHE A 502 -20.67 2.22 -7.84
C PHE A 502 -20.74 3.54 -8.63
N ALA A 503 -21.61 4.46 -8.20
CA ALA A 503 -21.75 5.79 -8.78
C ALA A 503 -20.43 6.58 -8.64
N CYS A 504 -19.77 6.46 -7.49
CA CYS A 504 -18.43 6.99 -7.28
C CYS A 504 -17.43 6.41 -8.28
N CYS A 505 -17.39 5.08 -8.46
CA CYS A 505 -16.54 4.45 -9.48
C CYS A 505 -16.79 5.03 -10.89
N CYS A 506 -18.05 5.14 -11.31
CA CYS A 506 -18.40 5.65 -12.63
C CYS A 506 -17.95 7.10 -12.84
N ARG A 507 -18.19 7.96 -11.84
CA ARG A 507 -17.75 9.36 -11.88
C ARG A 507 -16.23 9.46 -12.02
N LEU A 508 -15.49 8.71 -11.22
CA LEU A 508 -14.02 8.70 -11.29
C LEU A 508 -13.49 8.16 -12.62
N VAL A 509 -14.14 7.14 -13.20
CA VAL A 509 -13.84 6.66 -14.56
C VAL A 509 -14.03 7.79 -15.58
N GLY A 510 -15.13 8.54 -15.51
CA GLY A 510 -15.40 9.65 -16.42
C GLY A 510 -14.34 10.75 -16.34
N HIS A 511 -13.89 11.07 -15.13
CA HIS A 511 -12.75 11.97 -14.91
C HIS A 511 -11.47 11.42 -15.53
N CYS A 512 -11.11 10.16 -15.27
CA CYS A 512 -9.92 9.54 -15.86
C CYS A 512 -9.95 9.56 -17.40
N GLN A 513 -11.11 9.31 -18.02
CA GLN A 513 -11.25 9.34 -19.48
C GLN A 513 -11.10 10.75 -20.08
N GLY A 514 -11.29 11.80 -19.29
CA GLY A 514 -11.09 13.20 -19.69
C GLY A 514 -9.73 13.79 -19.31
N MET A 515 -8.89 13.06 -18.58
CA MET A 515 -7.55 13.49 -18.16
C MET A 515 -6.48 13.18 -19.22
N ASP A 516 -5.27 13.71 -18.99
CA ASP A 516 -4.10 13.34 -19.79
C ASP A 516 -3.84 11.83 -19.75
N ALA A 517 -3.77 11.22 -20.94
CA ALA A 517 -3.66 9.77 -21.07
C ALA A 517 -2.33 9.22 -20.53
N ALA A 518 -1.24 9.99 -20.60
CA ALA A 518 0.05 9.54 -20.07
C ALA A 518 0.02 9.51 -18.53
N PHE A 519 -0.53 10.56 -17.91
CA PHE A 519 -0.74 10.63 -16.46
C PHE A 519 -1.64 9.50 -15.95
N VAL A 520 -2.76 9.23 -16.63
CA VAL A 520 -3.67 8.13 -16.27
C VAL A 520 -3.02 6.77 -16.48
N LYS A 521 -2.23 6.60 -17.54
CA LYS A 521 -1.52 5.35 -17.84
C LYS A 521 -0.46 4.98 -16.80
N GLN A 522 0.20 5.97 -16.19
CA GLN A 522 1.10 5.72 -15.06
C GLN A 522 0.33 5.10 -13.89
N GLY A 523 -0.88 5.59 -13.61
CA GLY A 523 -1.77 4.99 -12.62
C GLY A 523 -1.18 5.00 -11.20
N GLU A 524 -0.32 5.96 -10.90
CA GLU A 524 0.41 6.05 -9.62
C GLU A 524 -0.35 6.88 -8.57
N ARG A 525 0.24 7.01 -7.37
CA ARG A 525 -0.30 7.75 -6.23
C ARG A 525 -0.79 9.18 -6.55
N PRO A 526 -0.12 9.99 -7.40
CA PRO A 526 -0.63 11.31 -7.77
C PRO A 526 -2.03 11.28 -8.41
N LEU A 527 -2.34 10.24 -9.20
CA LEU A 527 -3.67 10.06 -9.76
C LEU A 527 -4.70 9.82 -8.65
N ARG A 528 -4.41 8.96 -7.68
CA ARG A 528 -5.29 8.69 -6.53
C ARG A 528 -5.58 9.95 -5.72
N VAL A 529 -4.55 10.74 -5.43
CA VAL A 529 -4.69 12.00 -4.68
C VAL A 529 -5.65 12.93 -5.40
N LYS A 530 -5.41 13.15 -6.71
CA LYS A 530 -6.28 14.00 -7.53
C LYS A 530 -7.72 13.49 -7.59
N LEU A 531 -7.90 12.19 -7.79
CA LEU A 531 -9.23 11.57 -7.81
C LEU A 531 -9.97 11.82 -6.48
N ARG A 532 -9.29 11.63 -5.35
CA ARG A 532 -9.88 11.79 -4.02
C ARG A 532 -10.18 13.27 -3.69
N SER A 533 -9.26 14.18 -3.97
CA SER A 533 -9.37 15.58 -3.53
C SER A 533 -10.22 16.44 -4.46
N GLU A 534 -10.26 16.14 -5.75
CA GLU A 534 -10.89 17.01 -6.76
C GLU A 534 -12.08 16.36 -7.49
N CYS A 535 -12.06 15.04 -7.68
CA CYS A 535 -12.99 14.37 -8.60
C CYS A 535 -14.20 13.70 -7.93
N VAL A 536 -14.09 13.24 -6.68
CA VAL A 536 -15.19 12.51 -6.00
C VAL A 536 -16.46 13.37 -5.92
N THR A 537 -16.30 14.66 -5.62
CA THR A 537 -17.41 15.59 -5.33
C THR A 537 -17.83 16.43 -6.53
N THR A 538 -17.18 16.29 -7.68
CA THR A 538 -17.43 17.11 -8.88
C THR A 538 -17.88 16.26 -10.07
N PRO A 539 -18.82 16.74 -10.90
CA PRO A 539 -19.22 16.03 -12.12
C PRO A 539 -18.02 15.85 -13.07
N PRO A 540 -17.96 14.73 -13.81
CA PRO A 540 -16.88 14.50 -14.77
C PRO A 540 -17.02 15.42 -15.98
N PRO A 541 -15.92 15.69 -16.72
CA PRO A 541 -15.96 16.52 -17.92
C PRO A 541 -16.85 15.94 -19.03
N ALA A 542 -17.04 14.62 -19.04
CA ALA A 542 -17.99 13.91 -19.89
C ALA A 542 -18.47 12.64 -19.17
N MET A 543 -19.63 12.12 -19.56
CA MET A 543 -20.14 10.85 -19.05
C MET A 543 -19.16 9.70 -19.37
N PRO A 544 -18.91 8.78 -18.41
CA PRO A 544 -18.02 7.66 -18.63
C PRO A 544 -18.53 6.75 -19.75
N LYS A 545 -17.60 6.26 -20.56
CA LYS A 545 -17.87 5.36 -21.68
C LYS A 545 -17.47 3.95 -21.28
N PHE A 546 -18.37 3.00 -21.49
CA PHE A 546 -18.13 1.57 -21.32
C PHE A 546 -18.43 0.86 -22.64
N LYS A 547 -17.55 -0.03 -23.08
CA LYS A 547 -17.82 -0.91 -24.22
C LYS A 547 -19.01 -1.82 -23.89
N VAL A 548 -19.95 -1.89 -24.84
CA VAL A 548 -21.16 -2.72 -24.74
C VAL A 548 -20.77 -4.19 -24.73
#